data_AF-A0A4R7ZPU4-F1
#
_entry.id   AF-A0A4R7ZPU4-F1
#
_cell.length_a   1.000
_cell.length_b   1.000
_cell.length_c   1.000
_cell.angle_alpha   90.00
_cell.angle_beta   90.00
_cell.angle_gamma   90.00
#
_symmetry.space_group_name_H-M   'P 1'
#
loop_
_entity.id
_entity.type
_entity.pdbx_description
1 polymer ?
#
loop_
_entity_poly.entity_id
_entity_poly.type
_entity_poly.pdbx_seq_one_letter_code
_entity_poly.pdbx_strand_id
1 'polypeptide(L)'
;MLPYINMIDEKKTREQLRRHIKSMEILIDQPMFYEENSLQSCSVIDTTQQGNSDRDVQLHKAIRNMQLSEQKSNYIEFFMTALNKLPADKRSLIINRYFHKMDEEELQDCMGYGLRKLREELKDAETQLAICLNCEVERKPKHANKN
;
A
#
# COMPACT_ATOMS: atom_id res chain seq x y z
N MET A 1 25.99 -5.91 -3.90
CA MET A 1 24.98 -5.82 -4.98
C MET A 1 24.31 -7.18 -5.08
N LEU A 2 23.01 -7.29 -4.76
CA LEU A 2 22.30 -8.57 -4.85
C LEU A 2 22.14 -8.96 -6.33
N PRO A 3 22.50 -10.20 -6.75
CA PRO A 3 22.50 -10.63 -8.15
C PRO A 3 21.11 -10.68 -8.82
N TYR A 4 20.04 -10.47 -8.05
CA TYR A 4 18.64 -10.58 -8.47
C TYR A 4 18.12 -9.38 -9.28
N ILE A 5 18.74 -8.19 -9.14
CA ILE A 5 18.24 -6.95 -9.77
C ILE A 5 18.24 -7.03 -11.30
N ASN A 6 19.20 -7.75 -11.91
CA ASN A 6 19.28 -7.90 -13.36
C ASN A 6 18.15 -8.74 -13.97
N MET A 7 17.43 -9.51 -13.14
CA MET A 7 16.31 -10.36 -13.57
C MET A 7 14.96 -9.64 -13.44
N ILE A 8 14.92 -8.43 -12.86
CA ILE A 8 13.67 -7.70 -12.62
C ILE A 8 13.30 -6.82 -13.83
N ASP A 9 12.04 -6.90 -14.25
CA ASP A 9 11.40 -5.93 -15.13
C ASP A 9 11.01 -4.71 -14.29
N GLU A 10 11.94 -3.77 -14.16
CA GLU A 10 11.76 -2.55 -13.35
C GLU A 10 10.49 -1.78 -13.74
N LYS A 11 10.15 -1.73 -15.03
CA LYS A 11 8.98 -0.99 -15.50
C LYS A 11 7.70 -1.61 -14.95
N LYS A 12 7.54 -2.92 -15.09
CA LYS A 12 6.34 -3.62 -14.58
C LYS A 12 6.31 -3.68 -13.06
N THR A 13 7.46 -3.86 -12.44
CA THR A 13 7.61 -3.87 -10.97
C THR A 13 7.12 -2.56 -10.37
N ARG A 14 7.56 -1.42 -10.93
CA ARG A 14 7.10 -0.10 -10.51
C ARG A 14 5.62 0.14 -10.80
N GLU A 15 5.08 -0.44 -11.86
CA GLU A 15 3.65 -0.39 -12.14
C GLU A 15 2.84 -1.15 -11.07
N GLN A 16 3.30 -2.33 -10.63
CA GLN A 16 2.67 -3.06 -9.54
C GLN A 16 2.74 -2.25 -8.24
N LEU A 17 3.91 -1.71 -7.90
CA LEU A 17 4.06 -0.86 -6.72
C LEU A 17 3.06 0.31 -6.71
N ARG A 18 2.90 1.01 -7.84
CA ARG A 18 1.98 2.14 -7.93
C ARG A 18 0.53 1.75 -7.67
N ARG A 19 0.13 0.51 -7.94
CA ARG A 19 -1.19 -0.01 -7.57
C ARG A 19 -1.30 -0.15 -6.05
N HIS A 20 -0.27 -0.68 -5.39
CA HIS A 20 -0.22 -0.75 -3.92
C HIS A 20 -0.23 0.64 -3.26
N ILE A 21 0.54 1.59 -3.80
CA ILE A 21 0.54 2.98 -3.31
C ILE A 21 -0.86 3.58 -3.42
N LYS A 22 -1.52 3.43 -4.58
CA LYS A 22 -2.90 3.93 -4.77
C LYS A 22 -3.90 3.26 -3.81
N SER A 23 -3.75 1.97 -3.56
CA SER A 23 -4.55 1.27 -2.54
C SER A 23 -4.33 1.87 -1.15
N MET A 24 -3.08 2.16 -0.78
CA MET A 24 -2.76 2.81 0.49
C MET A 24 -3.32 4.23 0.60
N GLU A 25 -3.21 5.05 -0.45
CA GLU A 25 -3.80 6.39 -0.50
C GLU A 25 -5.31 6.32 -0.23
N ILE A 26 -6.03 5.41 -0.90
CA ILE A 26 -7.47 5.22 -0.69
C ILE A 26 -7.78 4.80 0.75
N LEU A 27 -6.94 3.97 1.37
CA LEU A 27 -7.15 3.49 2.73
C LEU A 27 -6.90 4.59 3.77
N ILE A 28 -5.92 5.46 3.54
CA ILE A 28 -5.60 6.60 4.42
C ILE A 28 -6.64 7.73 4.26
N ASP A 29 -7.12 7.98 3.04
CA ASP A 29 -8.11 9.01 2.75
C ASP A 29 -9.55 8.60 3.15
N GLN A 30 -9.77 7.35 3.59
CA GLN A 30 -11.08 6.90 4.05
C GLN A 30 -11.39 7.41 5.47
N PRO A 31 -12.52 8.10 5.69
CA PRO A 31 -12.87 8.71 6.99
C PRO A 31 -13.03 7.71 8.15
N MET A 32 -13.10 6.40 7.89
CA MET A 32 -13.22 5.38 8.94
C MET A 32 -11.99 5.26 9.85
N PHE A 33 -10.82 5.79 9.48
CA PHE A 33 -9.65 5.73 10.37
C PHE A 33 -9.67 6.73 11.53
N TYR A 34 -10.50 7.78 11.46
CA TYR A 34 -10.69 8.73 12.57
C TYR A 34 -11.97 8.45 13.38
N GLU A 35 -12.94 7.72 12.81
CA GLU A 35 -14.25 7.50 13.45
C GLU A 35 -14.40 6.13 14.15
N GLU A 36 -13.44 5.20 14.05
CA GLU A 36 -13.50 3.91 14.78
C GLU A 36 -13.28 4.01 16.30
N ASN A 37 -13.05 5.22 16.85
CA ASN A 37 -13.16 5.49 18.29
C ASN A 37 -14.55 6.00 18.72
N SER A 38 -15.52 6.16 17.80
CA SER A 38 -16.94 6.31 18.15
C SER A 38 -17.63 4.96 18.28
N LEU A 39 -17.00 4.03 19.00
CA LEU A 39 -17.69 2.90 19.64
C LEU A 39 -18.56 3.43 20.78
N GLN A 40 -19.62 4.17 20.46
CA GLN A 40 -20.73 4.44 21.38
C GLN A 40 -22.04 4.56 20.59
N SER A 41 -22.48 3.43 20.04
CA SER A 41 -23.89 3.01 20.11
C SER A 41 -24.01 1.55 19.70
N CYS A 42 -23.33 0.67 20.44
CA CYS A 42 -23.93 -0.63 20.73
C CYS A 42 -25.11 -0.36 21.68
N SER A 43 -26.26 0.08 21.16
CA SER A 43 -27.51 -0.09 21.89
C SER A 43 -27.90 -1.56 21.76
N VAL A 44 -27.46 -2.32 22.76
CA VAL A 44 -28.07 -3.61 23.04
C VAL A 44 -29.50 -3.31 23.50
N ILE A 45 -30.44 -4.11 22.97
CA ILE A 45 -31.81 -4.36 23.43
C ILE A 45 -32.85 -3.25 23.14
N ASP A 46 -33.59 -3.43 22.05
CA ASP A 46 -35.06 -3.33 22.13
C ASP A 46 -35.68 -4.59 21.52
N THR A 47 -36.35 -5.37 22.37
CA THR A 47 -37.05 -6.60 22.00
C THR A 47 -38.47 -6.23 21.57
N THR A 48 -38.64 -5.83 20.31
CA THR A 48 -39.94 -5.85 19.66
C THR A 48 -39.89 -6.74 18.42
N GLN A 49 -40.79 -7.72 18.42
CA GLN A 49 -40.93 -8.78 17.43
C GLN A 49 -41.15 -8.21 16.02
N GLN A 50 -40.17 -8.36 15.13
CA GLN A 50 -40.38 -8.34 13.68
C GLN A 50 -39.22 -9.04 12.97
N GLY A 51 -39.53 -10.14 12.25
CA GLY A 51 -38.73 -10.74 11.18
C GLY A 51 -37.30 -11.24 11.52
N ASN A 52 -37.14 -12.55 11.75
CA ASN A 52 -35.82 -13.19 11.91
C ASN A 52 -34.86 -12.99 10.72
N SER A 53 -35.34 -12.67 9.51
CA SER A 53 -34.49 -12.54 8.32
C SER A 53 -33.63 -11.28 8.29
N ASP A 54 -34.07 -10.16 8.88
CA ASP A 54 -33.34 -8.88 8.81
C ASP A 54 -32.19 -8.80 9.81
N ARG A 55 -32.30 -9.50 10.96
CA ARG A 55 -31.22 -9.57 11.96
C ARG A 55 -30.01 -10.38 11.47
N ASP A 56 -30.25 -11.50 10.78
CA ASP A 56 -29.19 -12.30 10.19
C ASP A 56 -28.45 -11.53 9.09
N VAL A 57 -29.17 -10.78 8.26
CA VAL A 57 -28.58 -9.92 7.21
C VAL A 57 -27.73 -8.79 7.82
N GLN A 58 -28.21 -8.16 8.90
CA GLN A 58 -27.44 -7.12 9.60
C GLN A 58 -26.19 -7.68 10.29
N LEU A 59 -26.28 -8.86 10.90
CA LEU A 59 -25.14 -9.55 11.51
C LEU A 59 -24.09 -9.96 10.45
N HIS A 60 -24.52 -10.54 9.32
CA HIS A 60 -23.62 -10.86 8.21
C HIS A 60 -22.95 -9.61 7.63
N LYS A 61 -23.67 -8.49 7.55
CA LYS A 61 -23.11 -7.20 7.12
C LYS A 61 -22.09 -6.67 8.13
N ALA A 62 -22.35 -6.78 9.43
CA ALA A 62 -21.43 -6.39 10.49
C ALA A 62 -20.16 -7.26 10.50
N ILE A 63 -20.29 -8.58 10.39
CA ILE A 63 -19.16 -9.52 10.29
C ILE A 63 -18.33 -9.22 9.04
N ARG A 64 -18.97 -9.00 7.89
CA ARG A 64 -18.27 -8.61 6.65
C ARG A 64 -17.53 -7.27 6.83
N ASN A 65 -18.15 -6.29 7.48
CA ASN A 65 -17.52 -5.00 7.74
C ASN A 65 -16.32 -5.14 8.70
N MET A 66 -16.42 -5.97 9.74
CA MET A 66 -15.34 -6.26 10.67
C MET A 66 -14.18 -7.02 9.99
N GLN A 67 -14.48 -7.99 9.12
CA GLN A 67 -13.47 -8.67 8.31
C GLN A 67 -12.80 -7.70 7.33
N LEU A 68 -13.55 -6.77 6.76
CA LEU A 68 -13.00 -5.74 5.87
C LEU A 68 -12.12 -4.75 6.65
N SER A 69 -12.48 -4.35 7.87
CA SER A 69 -11.62 -3.49 8.69
C SER A 69 -10.33 -4.21 9.11
N GLU A 70 -10.43 -5.49 9.51
CA GLU A 70 -9.27 -6.32 9.82
C GLU A 70 -8.35 -6.50 8.59
N GLN A 71 -8.91 -6.81 7.42
CA GLN A 71 -8.12 -6.92 6.19
C GLN A 71 -7.43 -5.62 5.80
N LYS A 72 -8.09 -4.46 5.99
CA LYS A 72 -7.48 -3.15 5.77
C LYS A 72 -6.34 -2.88 6.75
N SER A 73 -6.55 -3.16 8.04
CA SER A 73 -5.53 -3.02 9.07
C SER A 73 -4.32 -3.90 8.76
N ASN A 74 -4.54 -5.17 8.44
CA ASN A 74 -3.48 -6.12 8.08
C ASN A 74 -2.71 -5.66 6.83
N TYR A 75 -3.41 -5.10 5.83
CA TYR A 75 -2.75 -4.58 4.63
C TYR A 75 -1.90 -3.33 4.91
N ILE A 76 -2.40 -2.41 5.75
CA ILE A 76 -1.64 -1.23 6.18
C ILE A 76 -0.39 -1.66 6.96
N GLU A 77 -0.53 -2.58 7.91
CA GLU A 77 0.60 -3.11 8.67
C GLU A 77 1.63 -3.80 7.76
N PHE A 78 1.16 -4.61 6.81
CA PHE A 78 2.00 -5.24 5.80
C PHE A 78 2.79 -4.20 4.98
N PHE A 79 2.11 -3.15 4.50
CA PHE A 79 2.75 -2.11 3.70
C PHE A 79 3.75 -1.28 4.52
N MET A 80 3.39 -0.89 5.75
CA MET A 80 4.26 -0.13 6.65
C MET A 80 5.48 -0.95 7.08
N THR A 81 5.30 -2.26 7.28
CA THR A 81 6.40 -3.18 7.56
C THR A 81 7.38 -3.24 6.38
N ALA A 82 6.88 -3.31 5.14
CA ALA A 82 7.74 -3.28 3.95
C ALA A 82 8.45 -1.93 3.80
N LEU A 83 7.75 -0.82 4.05
CA LEU A 83 8.32 0.53 4.02
C LEU A 83 9.45 0.70 5.05
N ASN A 84 9.30 0.11 6.23
CA ASN A 84 10.30 0.16 7.30
C ASN A 84 11.54 -0.72 7.04
N LYS A 85 11.50 -1.64 6.08
CA LYS A 85 12.68 -2.40 5.63
C LYS A 85 13.60 -1.58 4.72
N LEU A 86 13.10 -0.47 4.17
CA LEU A 86 13.91 0.40 3.31
C LEU A 86 14.95 1.19 4.13
N PRO A 87 16.10 1.52 3.53
CA PRO A 87 16.99 2.55 4.06
C PRO A 87 16.24 3.87 4.30
N ALA A 88 16.64 4.61 5.33
CA ALA A 88 15.96 5.83 5.77
C ALA A 88 15.74 6.84 4.63
N ASP A 89 16.76 7.10 3.82
CA ASP A 89 16.69 8.07 2.72
C ASP A 89 15.65 7.66 1.66
N LYS A 90 15.57 6.36 1.34
CA LYS A 90 14.60 5.82 0.37
C LYS A 90 13.20 5.80 0.92
N ARG A 91 13.04 5.45 2.19
CA ARG A 91 11.77 5.52 2.89
C ARG A 91 11.24 6.96 2.87
N SER A 92 12.07 7.93 3.25
CA SER A 92 11.72 9.36 3.21
C SER A 92 11.34 9.81 1.80
N LEU A 93 12.07 9.34 0.78
CA LEU A 93 11.78 9.67 -0.62
C LEU A 93 10.40 9.18 -1.06
N ILE A 94 10.02 7.95 -0.71
CA ILE A 94 8.70 7.39 -0.99
C ILE A 94 7.61 8.14 -0.22
N ILE A 95 7.83 8.41 1.08
CA ILE A 95 6.87 9.14 1.93
C ILE A 95 6.59 10.52 1.35
N ASN A 96 7.64 11.30 1.11
CA ASN A 96 7.52 12.66 0.60
C ASN A 96 6.85 12.69 -0.77
N ARG A 97 7.24 11.79 -1.67
CA ARG A 97 6.68 11.77 -3.03
C ARG A 97 5.19 11.40 -3.07
N TYR A 98 4.80 10.37 -2.32
CA TYR A 98 3.48 9.74 -2.49
C TYR A 98 2.48 10.11 -1.40
N PHE A 99 2.92 10.21 -0.15
CA PHE A 99 2.03 10.48 0.98
C PHE A 99 1.95 11.97 1.33
N HIS A 100 3.05 12.73 1.13
CA HIS A 100 3.02 14.20 1.19
C HIS A 100 2.77 14.86 -0.17
N LYS A 101 2.70 14.06 -1.25
CA LYS A 101 2.39 14.51 -2.61
C LYS A 101 3.34 15.59 -3.14
N MET A 102 4.59 15.60 -2.66
CA MET A 102 5.60 16.58 -3.08
C MET A 102 5.96 16.39 -4.55
N ASP A 103 6.09 17.50 -5.28
CA ASP A 103 6.53 17.49 -6.67
C ASP A 103 8.05 17.26 -6.81
N GLU A 104 8.56 17.24 -8.05
CA GLU A 104 10.00 17.01 -8.25
C GLU A 104 10.85 18.17 -7.73
N GLU A 105 10.38 19.42 -7.81
CA GLU A 105 11.12 20.60 -7.35
C GLU A 105 11.20 20.61 -5.82
N GLU A 106 10.07 20.41 -5.14
CA GLU A 106 10.00 20.31 -3.69
C GLU A 106 10.86 19.17 -3.14
N LEU A 107 10.91 18.03 -3.84
CA LEU A 107 11.77 16.91 -3.47
C LEU A 107 13.25 17.20 -3.68
N GLN A 108 13.62 17.93 -4.73
CA GLN A 108 15.00 18.34 -4.95
C GLN A 108 15.49 19.24 -3.81
N ASP A 109 14.66 20.19 -3.38
CA ASP A 109 14.97 21.09 -2.28
C ASP A 109 15.06 20.34 -0.95
N CYS A 110 14.14 19.39 -0.71
CA CYS A 110 14.11 18.59 0.51
C CYS A 110 15.31 17.62 0.62
N MET A 111 15.71 17.00 -0.50
CA MET A 111 16.75 15.95 -0.51
C MET A 111 18.13 16.46 -0.89
N GLY A 112 18.26 17.69 -1.40
CA GLY A 112 19.52 18.24 -1.90
C GLY A 112 20.05 17.52 -3.15
N TYR A 113 19.19 16.86 -3.91
CA TYR A 113 19.57 16.14 -5.12
C TYR A 113 19.30 16.97 -6.37
N GLY A 114 20.19 16.85 -7.37
CA GLY A 114 19.86 17.28 -8.73
C GLY A 114 18.79 16.36 -9.35
N LEU A 115 17.94 16.90 -10.22
CA LEU A 115 16.78 16.22 -10.81
C LEU A 115 17.07 14.81 -11.35
N ARG A 116 18.21 14.65 -12.05
CA ARG A 116 18.61 13.35 -12.59
C ARG A 116 18.84 12.33 -11.47
N LYS A 117 19.60 12.71 -10.44
CA LYS A 117 19.88 11.85 -9.28
C LYS A 117 18.59 11.56 -8.53
N LEU A 118 17.74 12.56 -8.31
CA LEU A 118 16.43 12.37 -7.68
C LEU A 118 15.60 11.29 -8.39
N ARG A 119 15.51 11.35 -9.71
CA ARG A 119 14.76 10.36 -10.50
C ARG A 119 15.38 8.97 -10.46
N GLU A 120 16.70 8.87 -10.40
CA GLU A 120 17.42 7.59 -10.26
C GLU A 120 17.18 6.98 -8.87
N GLU A 121 17.34 7.77 -7.80
CA GLU A 121 17.07 7.36 -6.41
C GLU A 121 15.60 6.98 -6.20
N LEU A 122 14.66 7.73 -6.79
CA LEU A 122 13.24 7.41 -6.69
C LEU A 122 12.92 6.07 -7.36
N LYS A 123 13.48 5.81 -8.55
CA LYS A 123 13.33 4.50 -9.23
C LYS A 123 13.89 3.35 -8.40
N ASP A 124 15.05 3.54 -7.80
CA ASP A 124 15.67 2.53 -6.94
C ASP A 124 14.84 2.31 -5.67
N ALA A 125 14.40 3.38 -5.02
CA ALA A 125 13.52 3.31 -3.85
C ALA A 125 12.20 2.56 -4.15
N GLU A 126 11.56 2.86 -5.29
CA GLU A 126 10.36 2.16 -5.73
C GLU A 126 10.63 0.67 -5.98
N THR A 127 11.71 0.35 -6.68
CA THR A 127 12.06 -1.05 -7.00
C THR A 127 12.34 -1.84 -5.71
N GLN A 128 13.06 -1.25 -4.75
CA GLN A 128 13.33 -1.89 -3.47
C GLN A 128 12.08 -2.07 -2.62
N LEU A 129 11.15 -1.10 -2.65
CA LEU A 129 9.87 -1.24 -1.95
C LEU A 129 9.04 -2.37 -2.55
N ALA A 130 9.02 -2.49 -3.89
CA ALA A 130 8.31 -3.56 -4.57
C ALA A 130 8.86 -4.95 -4.19
N ILE A 131 10.20 -5.08 -4.09
CA ILE A 131 10.84 -6.31 -3.59
C ILE A 131 10.44 -6.57 -2.13
N CYS A 132 10.41 -5.54 -1.28
CA CYS A 132 9.99 -5.69 0.13
C CYS A 132 8.52 -6.09 0.28
N LEU A 133 7.68 -5.74 -0.70
CA LEU A 133 6.28 -6.13 -0.83
C LEU A 133 6.09 -7.47 -1.57
N ASN A 134 7.18 -8.11 -2.04
CA ASN A 134 7.16 -9.30 -2.89
C ASN A 134 6.26 -9.14 -4.13
N CYS A 135 6.27 -7.95 -4.75
CA CYS A 135 5.49 -7.64 -5.95
C CYS A 135 6.38 -7.29 -7.16
N GLU A 136 7.64 -7.67 -7.12
CA GLU A 136 8.53 -7.59 -8.27
C GLU A 136 8.08 -8.50 -9.41
N VAL A 137 8.36 -8.06 -10.63
CA VAL A 137 8.04 -8.82 -11.84
C VAL A 137 9.35 -9.24 -12.49
N GLU A 138 9.59 -10.54 -12.59
CA GLU A 138 10.75 -11.06 -13.30
C GLU A 138 10.60 -10.87 -14.81
N ARG A 139 11.72 -10.58 -15.48
CA ARG A 139 11.79 -10.57 -16.94
C ARG A 139 11.56 -12.00 -17.41
N LYS A 140 10.55 -12.21 -18.26
CA LYS A 140 10.36 -13.50 -18.92
C LYS A 140 11.67 -13.87 -19.64
N PRO A 141 12.20 -15.09 -19.45
CA PRO A 141 13.30 -15.55 -20.28
C PRO A 141 12.82 -15.48 -21.73
N LYS A 142 13.56 -14.76 -22.59
CA LYS A 142 13.37 -14.89 -24.04
C LYS A 142 13.55 -16.36 -24.33
N HIS A 143 12.50 -17.02 -24.81
CA HIS A 143 12.51 -18.44 -25.12
C HIS A 143 13.84 -18.84 -25.76
N ALA A 144 14.49 -19.84 -25.17
CA ALA A 144 15.48 -20.64 -25.85
C ALA A 144 14.79 -21.21 -27.10
N ASN A 145 14.95 -20.53 -28.23
CA ASN A 145 14.64 -21.09 -29.53
C ASN A 145 15.61 -22.27 -29.73
N LYS A 146 15.14 -23.48 -29.39
CA LYS A 146 15.65 -24.73 -29.92
C LYS A 146 14.53 -25.34 -30.75
N ASN A 147 14.54 -25.02 -32.04
CA ASN A 147 14.11 -25.92 -33.10
C ASN A 147 15.23 -25.94 -34.13
#